data_AF-A0A1F3VW22-F1
#
_entry.id   AF-A0A1F3VW22-F1
#
_cell.length_a   1.000
_cell.length_b   1.000
_cell.length_c   1.000
_cell.angle_alpha   90.00
_cell.angle_beta   90.00
_cell.angle_gamma   90.00
#
_symmetry.space_group_name_H-M   'P 1'
#
loop_
_entity.id
_entity.type
_entity.pdbx_description
1 polymer ?
#
loop_
_entity_poly.entity_id
_entity_poly.type
_entity_poly.pdbx_seq_one_letter_code
_entity_poly.pdbx_strand_id
1 'polypeptide(L)'
;MDKVCHRILYLDPASNAHFFANFDQVIKHRQTFMEKPGKIKKIEKKKQDRIISFSFKDKFELDHIEEKILGAETEVEKITGKLQEVDIMSNIDQMNHFCSLLKDAQERVHELYERWEYLEAKKEGQSL
;
A
#
# COMPACT_ATOMS: atom_id res chain seq x y z
N MET A 1 15.26 -14.07 -12.02
CA MET A 1 15.80 -13.87 -10.65
C MET A 1 14.63 -14.16 -9.72
N ASP A 2 14.27 -15.43 -9.53
CA ASP A 2 12.93 -15.83 -9.02
C ASP A 2 12.98 -16.78 -7.82
N LYS A 3 13.89 -16.54 -6.87
CA LYS A 3 14.00 -17.38 -5.66
C LYS A 3 14.28 -16.55 -4.40
N VAL A 4 13.58 -15.44 -4.22
CA VAL A 4 13.73 -14.61 -3.01
C VAL A 4 12.89 -15.17 -1.84
N CYS A 5 11.81 -15.90 -2.10
CA CYS A 5 10.97 -16.51 -1.06
C CYS A 5 10.97 -18.03 -1.16
N HIS A 6 11.47 -18.70 -0.11
CA HIS A 6 11.46 -20.17 0.01
C HIS A 6 10.14 -20.69 0.58
N ARG A 7 9.32 -19.80 1.17
CA ARG A 7 8.04 -20.13 1.80
C ARG A 7 7.21 -18.85 1.98
N ILE A 8 5.95 -18.87 1.56
CA ILE A 8 4.98 -17.77 1.70
C ILE A 8 3.98 -18.16 2.79
N LEU A 9 3.83 -17.33 3.81
CA LEU A 9 2.81 -17.51 4.85
C LEU A 9 1.53 -16.78 4.44
N TYR A 10 0.44 -17.51 4.30
CA TYR A 10 -0.88 -17.00 4.00
C TYR A 10 -1.75 -17.05 5.26
N LEU A 11 -2.30 -15.89 5.65
CA LEU A 11 -3.18 -15.73 6.79
C LEU A 11 -4.58 -15.37 6.28
N ASP A 12 -5.56 -16.20 6.61
CA ASP A 12 -6.96 -15.97 6.25
C ASP A 12 -7.79 -15.80 7.53
N PRO A 13 -8.63 -14.78 7.67
CA PRO A 13 -9.52 -14.66 8.83
C PRO A 13 -10.54 -15.81 8.94
N ALA A 14 -10.79 -16.59 7.87
CA ALA A 14 -11.68 -17.74 7.88
C ALA A 14 -10.97 -19.11 8.01
N SER A 15 -9.64 -19.17 7.91
CA SER A 15 -8.87 -20.42 7.92
C SER A 15 -7.52 -20.28 8.63
N ASN A 16 -7.03 -21.36 9.24
CA ASN A 16 -5.71 -21.38 9.86
C ASN A 16 -4.60 -20.96 8.87
N ALA A 17 -3.50 -20.44 9.42
CA ALA A 17 -2.34 -20.00 8.67
C ALA A 17 -1.73 -21.16 7.86
N HIS A 18 -1.57 -20.97 6.54
CA HIS A 18 -0.98 -21.96 5.65
C HIS A 18 0.31 -21.46 5.02
N PHE A 19 1.31 -22.34 4.97
CA PHE A 19 2.58 -22.07 4.29
C PHE A 19 2.56 -22.66 2.89
N PHE A 20 2.84 -21.84 1.88
CA PHE A 20 2.93 -22.21 0.48
C PHE A 20 4.37 -22.11 -0.03
N ALA A 21 4.75 -22.96 -0.98
CA ALA A 21 6.13 -22.96 -1.52
C ALA A 21 6.36 -21.85 -2.57
N ASN A 22 5.29 -21.37 -3.19
CA ASN A 22 5.30 -20.40 -4.27
C ASN A 22 3.95 -19.70 -4.40
N PHE A 23 3.96 -18.51 -5.02
CA PHE A 23 2.78 -17.64 -5.11
C PHE A 23 1.66 -18.27 -5.95
N ASP A 24 1.99 -19.09 -6.94
CA ASP A 24 1.02 -19.84 -7.77
C ASP A 24 0.10 -20.75 -6.93
N GLN A 25 0.62 -21.33 -5.84
CA GLN A 25 -0.20 -22.16 -4.95
C GLN A 25 -1.21 -21.34 -4.14
N VAL A 26 -0.84 -20.11 -3.75
CA VAL A 26 -1.76 -19.19 -3.04
C VAL A 26 -2.93 -18.79 -3.94
N ILE A 27 -2.64 -18.49 -5.22
CA ILE A 27 -3.68 -18.13 -6.21
C ILE A 27 -4.66 -19.30 -6.43
N LYS A 28 -4.14 -20.52 -6.61
CA LYS A 28 -4.97 -21.72 -6.79
C LYS A 28 -5.82 -22.03 -5.54
N HIS A 29 -5.25 -21.84 -4.35
CA HIS A 29 -5.99 -22.04 -3.09
C HIS A 29 -7.10 -20.99 -2.91
N ARG A 30 -6.94 -19.76 -3.39
CA ARG A 30 -8.04 -18.78 -3.39
C ARG A 30 -9.16 -19.16 -4.35
N GLN A 31 -8.83 -19.70 -5.53
CA GLN A 31 -9.83 -20.08 -6.54
C GLN A 31 -10.72 -21.25 -6.09
N THR A 32 -10.18 -22.23 -5.37
CA THR A 32 -10.96 -23.38 -4.88
C THR A 32 -11.96 -23.04 -3.78
N PHE A 33 -11.80 -21.91 -3.07
CA PHE A 33 -12.79 -21.40 -2.11
C PHE A 33 -13.92 -20.59 -2.77
N MET A 34 -13.76 -20.17 -4.03
CA MET A 34 -14.75 -19.35 -4.74
C MET A 34 -15.79 -20.18 -5.54
N GLU A 35 -15.59 -21.50 -5.70
CA GLU A 35 -16.47 -22.37 -6.50
C GLU A 35 -17.36 -23.30 -5.65
N LYS A 36 -18.23 -22.72 -4.81
CA LYS A 36 -19.45 -23.43 -4.37
C LYS A 36 -20.70 -22.63 -4.79
N PRO A 37 -21.46 -23.08 -5.80
CA PRO A 37 -22.62 -22.36 -6.28
C PRO A 37 -23.82 -22.64 -5.37
N GLY A 38 -24.04 -21.76 -4.39
CA GLY A 38 -25.29 -21.69 -3.63
C GLY A 38 -26.33 -20.84 -4.36
N LYS A 39 -27.36 -21.49 -4.92
CA LYS A 39 -28.55 -20.83 -5.50
C LYS A 39 -29.24 -19.94 -4.47
N ILE A 40 -29.39 -18.64 -4.74
CA ILE A 40 -30.47 -17.81 -4.18
C ILE A 40 -31.03 -16.88 -5.26
N LYS A 41 -32.36 -16.77 -5.29
CA LYS A 41 -33.21 -16.11 -6.28
C LYS A 41 -33.26 -14.58 -6.12
N LYS A 42 -33.30 -13.92 -7.28
CA LYS A 42 -34.06 -12.71 -7.69
C LYS A 42 -33.87 -11.35 -6.97
N ILE A 43 -33.39 -10.44 -7.83
CA ILE A 43 -33.76 -9.03 -8.05
C ILE A 43 -33.24 -8.03 -7.02
N GLU A 44 -32.25 -7.22 -7.44
CA GLU A 44 -32.32 -5.78 -7.31
C GLU A 44 -31.43 -5.08 -8.35
N LYS A 45 -31.87 -3.87 -8.73
CA LYS A 45 -31.46 -3.10 -9.90
C LYS A 45 -29.94 -2.99 -10.03
N LYS A 46 -29.40 -3.29 -11.23
CA LYS A 46 -28.07 -2.85 -11.65
C LYS A 46 -28.03 -1.32 -11.52
N LYS A 47 -27.55 -0.81 -10.38
CA LYS A 47 -26.92 0.50 -10.34
C LYS A 47 -25.76 0.36 -11.33
N GLN A 48 -25.88 1.04 -12.46
CA GLN A 48 -24.74 1.24 -13.35
C GLN A 48 -23.59 1.69 -12.44
N ASP A 49 -22.52 0.90 -12.38
CA ASP A 49 -21.29 1.29 -11.73
C ASP A 49 -20.97 2.66 -12.31
N ARG A 50 -21.11 3.70 -11.47
CA ARG A 50 -20.83 5.06 -11.91
C ARG A 50 -19.36 5.02 -12.22
N ILE A 51 -19.02 5.02 -13.52
CA ILE A 51 -17.65 5.20 -13.99
C ILE A 51 -17.15 6.42 -13.24
N ILE A 52 -16.29 6.19 -12.24
CA ILE A 52 -15.82 7.26 -11.37
C ILE A 52 -14.88 8.05 -12.26
N SER A 53 -15.43 9.08 -12.87
CA SER A 53 -14.69 9.92 -13.79
C SER A 53 -13.45 10.46 -13.07
N PHE A 54 -12.26 10.21 -13.65
CA PHE A 54 -11.02 10.85 -13.25
C PHE A 54 -11.20 12.35 -13.47
N SER A 55 -11.39 13.06 -12.36
CA SER A 55 -11.71 14.47 -12.36
C SER A 55 -10.46 15.29 -12.66
N PHE A 56 -10.64 16.53 -13.12
CA PHE A 56 -9.53 17.49 -13.24
C PHE A 56 -8.77 17.66 -11.91
N LYS A 57 -9.48 17.55 -10.78
CA LYS A 57 -8.86 17.58 -9.45
C LYS A 57 -7.94 16.39 -9.20
N ASP A 58 -8.30 15.20 -9.68
CA ASP A 58 -7.49 13.99 -9.53
C ASP A 58 -6.23 14.07 -10.39
N LYS A 59 -6.33 14.63 -11.61
CA LYS A 59 -5.18 14.94 -12.48
C LYS A 59 -4.20 15.89 -11.79
N PHE A 60 -4.72 17.01 -11.29
CA PHE A 60 -3.91 17.99 -10.59
C PHE A 60 -3.25 17.39 -9.35
N GLU A 61 -3.98 16.59 -8.58
CA GLU A 61 -3.42 15.91 -7.42
C GLU A 61 -2.28 14.96 -7.82
N LEU A 62 -2.46 14.16 -8.88
CA LEU A 62 -1.47 13.23 -9.39
C LEU A 62 -0.20 13.95 -9.89
N ASP A 63 -0.35 15.07 -10.60
CA ASP A 63 0.80 15.86 -11.06
C ASP A 63 1.63 16.44 -9.88
N HIS A 64 0.98 16.74 -8.75
CA HIS A 64 1.65 17.35 -7.59
C HIS A 64 2.04 16.34 -6.51
N ILE A 65 1.52 15.12 -6.55
CA ILE A 65 1.81 14.12 -5.52
C ILE A 65 3.25 13.62 -5.62
N GLU A 66 3.83 13.56 -6.82
CA GLU A 66 5.24 13.23 -7.02
C GLU A 66 6.17 14.24 -6.32
N GLU A 67 5.90 15.55 -6.47
CA GLU A 67 6.66 16.60 -5.77
C GLU A 67 6.52 16.48 -4.25
N LYS A 68 5.30 16.16 -3.77
CA LYS A 68 5.06 15.94 -2.33
C LYS A 68 5.80 14.71 -1.80
N ILE A 69 5.81 13.62 -2.55
CA ILE A 69 6.56 12.39 -2.21
C ILE A 69 8.04 12.73 -2.11
N LEU A 70 8.61 13.38 -3.12
CA LEU A 70 10.02 13.78 -3.12
C LEU A 70 10.37 14.68 -1.91
N GLY A 71 9.48 15.62 -1.58
CA GLY A 71 9.62 16.48 -0.41
C GLY A 71 9.64 15.68 0.90
N ALA A 72 8.69 14.76 1.06
CA ALA A 72 8.59 13.90 2.25
C ALA A 72 9.77 12.92 2.36
N GLU A 73 10.25 12.35 1.25
CA GLU A 73 11.45 11.52 1.22
C GLU A 73 12.70 12.30 1.62
N THR A 74 12.82 13.53 1.13
CA THR A 74 13.91 14.44 1.51
C THR A 74 13.87 14.76 3.02
N GLU A 75 12.68 14.89 3.62
CA GLU A 75 12.54 15.05 5.07
C GLU A 75 13.00 13.82 5.85
N VAL A 76 12.62 12.62 5.40
CA VAL A 76 13.08 11.35 5.97
C VAL A 76 14.61 11.26 5.93
N GLU A 77 15.21 11.61 4.79
CA GLU A 77 16.67 11.60 4.63
C GLU A 77 17.36 12.60 5.57
N LYS A 78 16.83 13.83 5.67
CA LYS A 78 17.34 14.85 6.61
C LYS A 78 17.27 14.39 8.06
N ILE A 79 16.15 13.80 8.47
CA ILE A 79 15.97 13.29 9.85
C ILE A 79 16.93 12.13 10.10
N THR A 80 17.05 11.21 9.14
CA THR A 80 17.98 10.07 9.22
C THR A 80 19.42 10.54 9.35
N GLY A 81 19.85 11.53 8.56
CA GLY A 81 21.18 12.10 8.63
C GLY A 81 21.50 12.70 10.00
N LYS A 82 20.53 13.43 10.60
CA LYS A 82 20.66 13.94 11.98
C LYS A 82 20.75 12.81 13.01
N LEU A 83 19.96 11.77 12.84
CA LEU A 83 19.98 10.61 13.74
C LEU A 83 21.35 9.91 13.74
N GLN A 84 22.11 10.00 12.66
CA GLN A 84 23.48 9.48 12.56
C GLN A 84 24.55 10.38 13.21
N GLU A 85 24.20 11.58 13.67
CA GLU A 85 25.14 12.46 14.37
C GLU A 85 25.44 11.92 15.78
N VAL A 86 26.71 11.95 16.16
CA VAL A 86 27.21 11.41 17.44
C VAL A 86 26.58 12.12 18.65
N ASP A 87 26.27 13.40 18.52
CA ASP A 87 25.62 14.20 19.58
C ASP A 87 24.19 13.71 19.89
N ILE A 88 23.45 13.31 18.86
CA ILE A 88 22.07 12.81 19.00
C ILE A 88 22.07 11.36 19.49
N MET A 89 22.97 10.51 18.95
CA MET A 89 23.13 9.12 19.41
C MET A 89 23.55 9.01 20.88
N SER A 90 24.29 10.00 21.38
CA SER A 90 24.74 10.02 22.78
C SER A 90 23.65 10.46 23.76
N ASN A 91 22.51 10.99 23.27
CA ASN A 91 21.40 11.47 24.08
C ASN A 91 20.11 10.68 23.79
N ILE A 92 19.70 9.84 24.74
CA ILE A 92 18.54 8.95 24.62
C ILE A 92 17.23 9.72 24.34
N ASP A 93 17.03 10.87 24.97
CA ASP A 93 15.80 11.66 24.78
C ASP A 93 15.74 12.27 23.38
N GLN A 94 16.87 12.77 22.88
CA GLN A 94 16.96 13.28 21.51
C GLN A 94 16.80 12.14 20.49
N MET A 95 17.46 11.01 20.72
CA MET A 95 17.34 9.84 19.84
C MET A 95 15.89 9.37 19.74
N ASN A 96 15.16 9.28 20.85
CA ASN A 96 13.75 8.92 20.85
C ASN A 96 12.90 9.95 20.09
N HIS A 97 13.15 11.24 20.29
CA HIS A 97 12.45 12.30 19.57
C HIS A 97 12.64 12.19 18.05
N PHE A 98 13.89 12.03 17.59
CA PHE A 98 14.19 11.86 16.17
C PHE A 98 13.66 10.55 15.59
N CYS A 99 13.63 9.46 16.36
CA CYS A 99 12.98 8.21 15.96
C CYS A 99 11.46 8.38 15.76
N SER A 100 10.78 9.12 16.64
CA SER A 100 9.36 9.44 16.45
C SER A 100 9.14 10.30 15.22
N LEU A 101 9.94 11.36 15.02
CA LEU A 101 9.87 12.20 13.83
C LEU A 101 10.14 11.41 12.55
N LEU A 102 11.10 10.48 12.57
CA LEU A 102 11.42 9.62 11.44
C LEU A 102 10.23 8.73 11.09
N LYS A 103 9.61 8.11 12.10
CA LYS A 103 8.43 7.28 11.91
C LYS A 103 7.28 8.08 11.28
N ASP A 104 6.99 9.26 11.82
CA ASP A 104 5.92 10.12 11.29
C ASP A 104 6.19 10.55 9.84
N ALA A 105 7.46 10.87 9.52
CA ALA A 105 7.86 11.23 8.16
C ALA A 105 7.74 10.04 7.19
N GLN A 106 8.13 8.84 7.62
CA GLN A 106 7.98 7.62 6.83
C GLN A 106 6.51 7.25 6.60
N GLU A 107 5.66 7.43 7.61
CA GLU A 107 4.22 7.18 7.49
C GLU A 107 3.58 8.14 6.46
N ARG A 108 3.97 9.42 6.46
CA ARG A 108 3.52 10.38 5.42
C ARG A 108 3.95 9.96 4.02
N VAL A 109 5.19 9.51 3.83
CA VAL A 109 5.67 9.00 2.54
C VAL A 109 4.79 7.83 2.09
N HIS A 110 4.50 6.90 3.00
CA HIS A 110 3.64 5.75 2.72
C HIS A 110 2.22 6.16 2.31
N GLU A 111 1.57 7.05 3.07
CA GLU A 111 0.23 7.58 2.76
C GLU A 111 0.20 8.27 1.39
N LEU A 112 1.25 9.02 1.03
CA LEU A 112 1.36 9.66 -0.27
C LEU A 112 1.49 8.64 -1.40
N TYR A 113 2.26 7.57 -1.20
CA TYR A 113 2.35 6.48 -2.17
C TYR A 113 1.03 5.72 -2.33
N GLU A 114 0.35 5.36 -1.24
CA GLU A 114 -0.98 4.73 -1.30
C GLU A 114 -1.99 5.60 -2.07
N ARG A 115 -1.93 6.92 -1.82
CA ARG A 115 -2.78 7.89 -2.50
C ARG A 115 -2.45 8.00 -4.00
N TRP A 116 -1.17 7.99 -4.36
CA TRP A 116 -0.74 7.99 -5.76
C TRP A 116 -1.19 6.72 -6.49
N GLU A 117 -1.00 5.54 -5.88
CA GLU A 117 -1.44 4.26 -6.44
C GLU A 117 -2.96 4.25 -6.67
N TYR A 118 -3.74 4.79 -5.74
CA TYR A 118 -5.19 4.93 -5.91
C TYR A 118 -5.56 5.83 -7.11
N LEU A 119 -4.84 6.94 -7.29
CA LEU A 119 -5.08 7.87 -8.39
C LEU A 119 -4.68 7.26 -9.75
N GLU A 120 -3.55 6.55 -9.82
CA GLU A 120 -3.12 5.84 -11.02
C GLU A 120 -4.08 4.69 -11.37
N ALA A 121 -4.50 3.87 -10.41
CA ALA A 121 -5.49 2.81 -10.66
C ALA A 121 -6.83 3.37 -11.19
N LYS A 122 -7.24 4.54 -10.68
CA LYS A 122 -8.44 5.24 -11.15
C LYS A 122 -8.27 5.75 -12.59
N LYS A 123 -7.07 6.20 -12.96
CA LYS A 123 -6.73 6.68 -14.31
C LYS A 123 -6.67 5.52 -15.31
N GLU A 124 -6.03 4.40 -14.95
CA GLU A 124 -5.97 3.19 -15.79
C GLU A 124 -7.36 2.58 -16.03
N GLY A 125 -8.17 2.47 -14.97
CA GLY A 125 -9.54 1.95 -15.07
C GLY A 125 -10.50 2.83 -15.88
N GLN A 126 -10.11 4.06 -16.20
CA GLN A 126 -10.86 4.96 -17.07
C GLN A 126 -10.44 4.88 -18.55
N SER A 127 -9.28 4.27 -18.83
CA SER A 127 -8.73 4.13 -20.18
C SER A 127 -9.08 2.79 -20.86
N LEU A 128 -9.88 1.94 -20.19
CA LEU A 128 -10.47 0.69 -20.69
C LEU A 128 -11.93 0.88 -21.10
#